data_AF-A0A0F4TZ14-F1
#
_entry.id   AF-A0A0F4TZ14-F1
#
_cell.length_a   1.000
_cell.length_b   1.000
_cell.length_c   1.000
_cell.angle_alpha   90.00
_cell.angle_beta   90.00
_cell.angle_gamma   90.00
#
_symmetry.space_group_name_H-M   'P 1'
#
loop_
_entity.id
_entity.type
_entity.pdbx_description
1 polymer ?
#
loop_
_entity_poly.entity_id
_entity_poly.type
_entity_poly.pdbx_seq_one_letter_code
_entity_poly.pdbx_strand_id
1 'polypeptide(L)'
;MTELTPLQNLWLTETVRLREEHAGPLDDLEANRLARSAGGDLPTRIQRRALWLAERDGLTSALKHWLQGARLALLVLAVLAIASGAGLAFAALGDGQTPVNVFWALGSLLGLNLILLLSWALGLAFAGEHGATLGRLWLWLSEKLARDAKAAQLAPALLLLLQRQKLNRWAVGVLVNGLWLLAMLSALVMLLMLMATRRYGFVWETTLLSGDTFVAMTQALGALPAMLGFNVPTVEMIRASGDAALNIESARQAWATWLVGVLVVYGVLPRLLLALFCLWRWKTGQAALRLDLNLPGYAQLRERLMPTSERLGISDAAPEQLHRIESGVSDLPSDGALLVAVELDDQRPWPPPLPRTVGNAGILDSRESRNKLLEQLSRFPPARLAIACDPRRSPDRGSLALIAELARNASATRVWLLQAPPGEALDAERLGDWHVALQQLDLPFADCAPLNWLESGHD
;
A
#
# COMPACT_ATOMS: atom_id res chain seq x y z
N MET A 1 11.09 -8.88 5.97
CA MET A 1 9.93 -8.29 5.23
C MET A 1 10.31 -6.87 4.85
N THR A 2 10.04 -6.42 3.62
CA THR A 2 10.27 -5.00 3.23
C THR A 2 9.35 -4.11 4.06
N GLU A 3 9.92 -3.12 4.75
CA GLU A 3 9.15 -2.17 5.54
C GLU A 3 8.16 -1.38 4.67
N LEU A 4 6.95 -1.17 5.20
CA LEU A 4 5.92 -0.39 4.54
C LEU A 4 6.25 1.10 4.62
N THR A 5 6.13 1.80 3.48
CA THR A 5 6.33 3.25 3.42
C THR A 5 5.22 4.00 4.19
N PRO A 6 5.44 5.25 4.64
CA PRO A 6 4.41 6.03 5.32
C PRO A 6 3.08 6.14 4.56
N LEU A 7 3.13 6.29 3.22
CA LEU A 7 1.93 6.31 2.39
C LEU A 7 1.20 4.96 2.39
N GLN A 8 1.94 3.84 2.32
CA GLN A 8 1.33 2.51 2.38
C GLN A 8 0.67 2.25 3.73
N ASN A 9 1.25 2.75 4.82
CA ASN A 9 0.65 2.65 6.15
C ASN A 9 -0.67 3.42 6.24
N LEU A 10 -0.68 4.68 5.79
CA LEU A 10 -1.91 5.48 5.73
C LEU A 10 -2.95 4.86 4.81
N TRP A 11 -2.51 4.31 3.68
CA TRP A 11 -3.38 3.65 2.73
C TRP A 11 -4.06 2.43 3.35
N LEU A 12 -3.31 1.50 3.94
CA LEU A 12 -3.91 0.35 4.63
C LEU A 12 -4.84 0.77 5.77
N THR A 13 -4.49 1.84 6.49
CA THR A 13 -5.31 2.37 7.58
C THR A 13 -6.65 2.91 7.07
N GLU A 14 -6.66 3.59 5.93
CA GLU A 14 -7.91 4.03 5.26
C GLU A 14 -8.68 2.88 4.64
N THR A 15 -7.99 1.84 4.14
CA THR A 15 -8.65 0.63 3.63
C THR A 15 -9.41 -0.10 4.73
N VAL A 16 -8.82 -0.27 5.92
CA VAL A 16 -9.50 -0.87 7.07
C VAL A 16 -10.71 -0.03 7.49
N ARG A 17 -10.57 1.30 7.55
CA ARG A 17 -11.70 2.20 7.86
C ARG A 17 -12.85 2.03 6.87
N LEU A 18 -12.55 2.01 5.56
CA LEU A 18 -13.59 1.83 4.54
C LEU A 18 -14.25 0.45 4.62
N ARG A 19 -13.51 -0.57 5.06
CA ARG A 19 -14.04 -1.91 5.28
C ARG A 19 -15.03 -1.92 6.43
N GLU A 20 -14.68 -1.28 7.52
CA GLU A 20 -15.54 -1.15 8.70
C GLU A 20 -16.81 -0.36 8.39
N GLU A 21 -16.72 0.68 7.56
CA GLU A 21 -17.88 1.46 7.13
C GLU A 21 -18.84 0.68 6.22
N HIS A 22 -18.34 -0.24 5.39
CA HIS A 22 -19.19 -1.02 4.47
C HIS A 22 -19.70 -2.34 5.06
N ALA A 23 -18.84 -3.06 5.79
CA ALA A 23 -19.12 -4.41 6.29
C ALA A 23 -19.46 -4.45 7.78
N GLY A 24 -19.37 -3.32 8.49
CA GLY A 24 -19.53 -3.24 9.93
C GLY A 24 -18.21 -3.42 10.70
N PRO A 25 -18.24 -3.28 12.04
CA PRO A 25 -17.05 -3.33 12.87
C PRO A 25 -16.34 -4.69 12.75
N LEU A 26 -15.02 -4.66 12.55
CA LEU A 26 -14.17 -5.86 12.57
C LEU A 26 -13.89 -6.28 14.02
N ASP A 27 -13.65 -7.57 14.25
CA ASP A 27 -13.12 -8.04 15.52
C ASP A 27 -11.70 -7.49 15.72
N ASP A 28 -11.57 -6.57 16.68
CA ASP A 28 -10.41 -5.71 16.87
C ASP A 28 -9.91 -5.67 18.32
N LEU A 29 -10.40 -6.57 19.19
CA LEU A 29 -10.05 -6.54 20.62
C LEU A 29 -8.54 -6.70 20.84
N GLU A 30 -7.94 -7.69 20.20
CA GLU A 30 -6.50 -7.93 20.25
C GLU A 30 -5.72 -6.78 19.61
N ALA A 31 -6.16 -6.29 18.44
CA ALA A 31 -5.57 -5.15 17.75
C ALA A 31 -5.56 -3.89 18.62
N ASN A 32 -6.66 -3.62 19.33
CA ASN A 32 -6.81 -2.51 20.26
C ASN A 32 -5.93 -2.67 21.50
N ARG A 33 -5.80 -3.89 22.04
CA ARG A 33 -4.91 -4.18 23.18
C ARG A 33 -3.45 -3.92 22.79
N LEU A 34 -3.00 -4.47 21.67
CA LEU A 34 -1.64 -4.29 21.16
C LEU A 34 -1.36 -2.80 20.86
N ALA A 35 -2.27 -2.12 20.17
CA ALA A 35 -2.15 -0.70 19.89
C ALA A 35 -2.06 0.17 21.15
N ARG A 36 -2.82 -0.15 22.20
CA ARG A 36 -2.75 0.53 23.50
C ARG A 36 -1.43 0.27 24.22
N SER A 37 -0.99 -0.99 24.29
CA SER A 37 0.25 -1.40 24.96
C SER A 37 1.50 -0.73 24.36
N ALA A 38 1.50 -0.53 23.04
CA ALA A 38 2.61 0.10 22.33
C ALA A 38 2.70 1.63 22.58
N GLY A 39 1.71 2.25 23.24
CA GLY A 39 1.70 3.67 23.57
C GLY A 39 1.52 4.60 22.35
N GLY A 40 1.81 5.89 22.55
CA GLY A 40 1.69 6.94 21.51
C GLY A 40 0.35 7.67 21.49
N ASP A 41 0.22 8.60 20.56
CA ASP A 41 -0.97 9.43 20.32
C ASP A 41 -2.06 8.67 19.54
N LEU A 42 -3.26 9.26 19.45
CA LEU A 42 -4.42 8.62 18.81
C LEU A 42 -4.15 8.18 17.36
N PRO A 43 -3.59 9.02 16.46
CA PRO A 43 -3.22 8.60 15.11
C PRO A 43 -2.31 7.37 15.07
N THR A 44 -1.27 7.35 15.91
CA THR A 44 -0.32 6.24 15.96
C THR A 44 -0.99 4.94 16.40
N ARG A 45 -1.87 5.00 17.40
CA ARG A 45 -2.63 3.82 17.87
C ARG A 45 -3.61 3.32 16.81
N ILE A 46 -4.35 4.22 16.13
CA ILE A 46 -5.25 3.87 15.03
C ILE A 46 -4.48 3.17 13.90
N GLN A 47 -3.34 3.74 13.50
CA GLN A 47 -2.51 3.16 12.44
C GLN A 47 -1.98 1.78 12.84
N ARG A 48 -1.48 1.61 14.07
CA ARG A 48 -0.99 0.30 14.57
C ARG A 48 -2.09 -0.75 14.59
N ARG A 49 -3.27 -0.41 15.12
CA ARG A 49 -4.46 -1.27 15.09
C ARG A 49 -4.78 -1.71 13.66
N ALA A 50 -4.87 -0.75 12.74
CA ALA A 50 -5.25 -1.03 11.37
C ALA A 50 -4.19 -1.86 10.62
N LEU A 51 -2.89 -1.63 10.87
CA LEU A 51 -1.82 -2.43 10.28
C LEU A 51 -1.83 -3.87 10.78
N TRP A 52 -2.13 -4.10 12.06
CA TRP A 52 -2.28 -5.45 12.60
C TRP A 52 -3.46 -6.17 11.95
N LEU A 53 -4.62 -5.50 11.84
CA LEU A 53 -5.79 -6.04 11.15
C LEU A 53 -5.51 -6.31 9.66
N ALA A 54 -4.75 -5.42 9.02
CA ALA A 54 -4.36 -5.58 7.62
C ALA A 54 -3.43 -6.78 7.40
N GLU A 55 -2.53 -7.08 8.33
CA GLU A 55 -1.68 -8.28 8.24
C GLU A 55 -2.52 -9.55 8.49
N ARG A 56 -3.32 -9.58 9.56
CA ARG A 56 -4.21 -10.71 9.90
C ARG A 56 -5.12 -11.08 8.73
N ASP A 57 -5.71 -10.08 8.08
CA ASP A 57 -6.69 -10.29 7.02
C ASP A 57 -6.04 -10.44 5.62
N GLY A 58 -4.70 -10.38 5.51
CA GLY A 58 -3.95 -10.55 4.27
C GLY A 58 -3.94 -9.33 3.33
N LEU A 59 -4.39 -8.15 3.80
CA LEU A 59 -4.43 -6.91 3.02
C LEU A 59 -3.03 -6.39 2.68
N THR A 60 -2.03 -6.63 3.53
CA THR A 60 -0.64 -6.25 3.26
C THR A 60 -0.07 -7.03 2.07
N SER A 61 -0.38 -8.32 1.96
CA SER A 61 -0.05 -9.15 0.80
C SER A 61 -0.79 -8.68 -0.44
N ALA A 62 -2.11 -8.43 -0.33
CA ALA A 62 -2.92 -7.91 -1.43
C ALA A 62 -2.37 -6.56 -1.98
N LEU A 63 -1.97 -5.65 -1.09
CA LEU A 63 -1.33 -4.39 -1.45
C LEU A 63 -0.02 -4.60 -2.22
N LYS A 64 0.83 -5.54 -1.79
CA LYS A 64 2.08 -5.86 -2.50
C LYS A 64 1.81 -6.37 -3.91
N HIS A 65 0.85 -7.29 -4.08
CA HIS A 65 0.46 -7.80 -5.40
C HIS A 65 -0.11 -6.69 -6.29
N TRP A 66 -0.94 -5.81 -5.72
CA TRP A 66 -1.47 -4.65 -6.44
C TRP A 66 -0.34 -3.73 -6.93
N LEU A 67 0.63 -3.42 -6.07
CA LEU A 67 1.79 -2.59 -6.43
C LEU A 67 2.68 -3.26 -7.49
N GLN A 68 2.84 -4.58 -7.45
CA GLN A 68 3.54 -5.33 -8.49
C GLN A 68 2.83 -5.21 -9.83
N GLY A 69 1.51 -5.39 -9.85
CA GLY A 69 0.70 -5.21 -11.06
C GLY A 69 0.80 -3.78 -11.62
N ALA A 70 0.74 -2.77 -10.77
CA ALA A 70 0.91 -1.37 -11.16
C ALA A 70 2.31 -1.09 -11.75
N ARG A 71 3.38 -1.66 -11.17
CA ARG A 71 4.75 -1.53 -11.68
C ARG A 71 4.91 -2.21 -13.05
N LEU A 72 4.32 -3.40 -13.23
CA LEU A 72 4.36 -4.11 -14.50
C LEU A 72 3.61 -3.32 -15.59
N ALA A 73 2.41 -2.81 -15.28
CA ALA A 73 1.66 -1.95 -16.19
C ALA A 73 2.44 -0.69 -16.59
N LEU A 74 3.11 -0.05 -15.62
CA LEU A 74 3.98 1.10 -15.89
C LEU A 74 5.16 0.74 -16.81
N LEU A 75 5.77 -0.43 -16.62
CA LEU A 75 6.85 -0.92 -17.49
C LEU A 75 6.35 -1.14 -18.92
N VAL A 76 5.19 -1.77 -19.10
CA VAL A 76 4.57 -1.95 -20.43
C VAL A 76 4.30 -0.59 -21.09
N LEU A 77 3.70 0.35 -20.35
CA LEU A 77 3.47 1.71 -20.86
C LEU A 77 4.77 2.43 -21.22
N ALA A 78 5.84 2.25 -20.45
CA ALA A 78 7.15 2.82 -20.74
C ALA A 78 7.74 2.25 -22.03
N VAL A 79 7.67 0.93 -22.24
CA VAL A 79 8.09 0.29 -23.49
C VAL A 79 7.29 0.81 -24.68
N LEU A 80 5.96 0.93 -24.54
CA LEU A 80 5.09 1.49 -25.58
C LEU A 80 5.42 2.96 -25.86
N ALA A 81 5.74 3.75 -24.85
CA ALA A 81 6.15 5.14 -25.01
C ALA A 81 7.50 5.25 -25.76
N ILE A 82 8.47 4.42 -25.42
CA ILE A 82 9.76 4.36 -26.12
C ILE A 82 9.56 3.96 -27.58
N ALA A 83 8.83 2.87 -27.83
CA ALA A 83 8.55 2.39 -29.19
C ALA A 83 7.78 3.41 -30.02
N SER A 84 6.75 4.04 -29.44
CA SER A 84 5.99 5.12 -30.09
C SER A 84 6.88 6.32 -30.41
N GLY A 85 7.71 6.77 -29.46
CA GLY A 85 8.64 7.89 -29.68
C GLY A 85 9.64 7.61 -30.80
N ALA A 86 10.27 6.44 -30.79
CA ALA A 86 11.15 6.01 -31.86
C ALA A 86 10.42 5.92 -33.21
N GLY A 87 9.19 5.39 -33.21
CA GLY A 87 8.32 5.32 -34.37
C GLY A 87 7.97 6.70 -34.95
N LEU A 88 7.70 7.70 -34.10
CA LEU A 88 7.46 9.08 -34.54
C LEU A 88 8.68 9.67 -35.24
N ALA A 89 9.89 9.47 -34.69
CA ALA A 89 11.12 9.93 -35.33
C ALA A 89 11.39 9.22 -36.66
N PHE A 90 11.17 7.90 -36.72
CA PHE A 90 11.30 7.15 -37.95
C PHE A 90 10.27 7.59 -39.01
N ALA A 91 9.02 7.82 -38.62
CA ALA A 91 7.98 8.33 -39.52
C ALA A 91 8.28 9.77 -40.00
N ALA A 92 8.90 10.58 -39.16
CA ALA A 92 9.27 11.96 -39.47
C ALA A 92 10.41 12.07 -40.50
N LEU A 93 11.45 11.25 -40.36
CA LEU A 93 12.63 11.29 -41.24
C LEU A 93 12.58 10.28 -42.39
N GLY A 94 11.83 9.20 -42.25
CA GLY A 94 11.75 8.12 -43.24
C GLY A 94 13.06 7.34 -43.40
N ASP A 95 13.14 6.60 -44.50
CA ASP A 95 14.27 5.73 -44.83
C ASP A 95 15.53 6.47 -45.33
N GLY A 96 15.41 7.78 -45.60
CA GLY A 96 16.49 8.64 -46.08
C GLY A 96 16.70 8.62 -47.60
N GLN A 97 15.83 7.95 -48.36
CA GLN A 97 15.87 7.96 -49.83
C GLN A 97 15.24 9.24 -50.40
N THR A 98 14.17 9.73 -49.77
CA THR A 98 13.50 10.98 -50.12
C THR A 98 13.93 12.11 -49.19
N PRO A 99 13.97 13.36 -49.67
CA PRO A 99 14.20 14.49 -48.80
C PRO A 99 13.07 14.62 -47.76
N VAL A 100 13.43 15.06 -46.56
CA VAL A 100 12.53 15.21 -45.42
C VAL A 100 11.81 16.55 -45.53
N ASN A 101 10.48 16.50 -45.61
CA ASN A 101 9.68 17.71 -45.47
C ASN A 101 9.66 18.14 -44.00
N VAL A 102 10.29 19.28 -43.72
CA VAL A 102 10.57 19.75 -42.35
C VAL A 102 9.28 19.94 -41.54
N PHE A 103 8.19 20.40 -42.15
CA PHE A 103 6.94 20.67 -41.42
C PHE A 103 6.11 19.41 -41.20
N TRP A 104 6.19 18.42 -42.09
CA TRP A 104 5.66 17.08 -41.80
C TRP A 104 6.43 16.39 -40.69
N ALA A 105 7.76 16.53 -40.67
CA ALA A 105 8.59 16.04 -39.58
C ALA A 105 8.22 16.72 -38.25
N LEU A 106 8.02 18.04 -38.24
CA LEU A 106 7.55 18.75 -37.05
C LEU A 106 6.14 18.32 -36.62
N GLY A 107 5.20 18.22 -37.56
CA GLY A 107 3.83 17.84 -37.29
C GLY A 107 3.73 16.43 -36.69
N SER A 108 4.51 15.48 -37.21
CA SER A 108 4.57 14.11 -36.68
C SER A 108 5.25 14.05 -35.32
N LEU A 109 6.38 14.74 -35.13
CA LEU A 109 7.12 14.73 -33.85
C LEU A 109 6.37 15.47 -32.73
N LEU A 110 5.79 16.63 -33.02
CA LEU A 110 5.27 17.56 -32.02
C LEU A 110 3.74 17.70 -32.02
N GLY A 111 3.05 17.46 -33.13
CA GLY A 111 1.64 17.81 -33.28
C GLY A 111 0.75 17.19 -32.20
N LEU A 112 0.73 15.86 -32.11
CA LEU A 112 -0.05 15.15 -31.08
C LEU A 112 0.41 15.51 -29.67
N ASN A 113 1.72 15.64 -29.47
CA ASN A 113 2.29 16.00 -28.17
C ASN A 113 1.80 17.39 -27.70
N LEU A 114 1.83 18.40 -28.57
CA LEU A 114 1.41 19.76 -28.25
C LEU A 114 -0.09 19.85 -28.00
N ILE A 115 -0.92 19.17 -28.80
CA ILE A 115 -2.37 19.11 -28.57
C ILE A 115 -2.65 18.54 -27.18
N LEU A 116 -2.07 17.39 -26.86
CA LEU A 116 -2.28 16.74 -25.55
C LEU A 116 -1.67 17.53 -24.39
N LEU A 117 -0.56 18.24 -24.62
CA LEU A 117 0.05 19.13 -23.64
C LEU A 117 -0.89 20.30 -23.33
N LEU A 118 -1.43 20.96 -24.34
CA LEU A 118 -2.38 22.06 -24.19
C LEU A 118 -3.68 21.59 -23.54
N SER A 119 -4.23 20.45 -23.97
CA SER A 119 -5.42 19.85 -23.33
C SER A 119 -5.18 19.56 -21.85
N TRP A 120 -3.99 19.04 -21.50
CA TRP A 120 -3.63 18.79 -20.10
C TRP A 120 -3.47 20.08 -19.30
N ALA A 121 -2.82 21.11 -19.86
CA ALA A 121 -2.62 22.40 -19.22
C ALA A 121 -3.95 23.14 -19.00
N LEU A 122 -4.84 23.14 -20.00
CA LEU A 122 -6.20 23.65 -19.88
C LEU A 122 -6.99 22.86 -18.83
N GLY A 123 -6.88 21.53 -18.83
CA GLY A 123 -7.44 20.68 -17.79
C GLY A 123 -6.94 21.07 -16.39
N LEU A 124 -5.66 21.39 -16.23
CA LEU A 124 -5.12 21.83 -14.93
C LEU A 124 -5.71 23.18 -14.49
N ALA A 125 -5.86 24.13 -15.42
CA ALA A 125 -6.38 25.47 -15.14
C ALA A 125 -7.89 25.50 -14.86
N PHE A 126 -8.66 24.65 -15.56
CA PHE A 126 -10.13 24.69 -15.53
C PHE A 126 -10.79 23.51 -14.81
N ALA A 127 -10.08 22.42 -14.48
CA ALA A 127 -10.66 21.27 -13.78
C ALA A 127 -10.72 21.49 -12.25
N GLY A 128 -11.54 22.44 -11.84
CA GLY A 128 -11.98 22.58 -10.45
C GLY A 128 -12.79 21.37 -9.97
N GLU A 129 -13.58 20.72 -10.84
CA GLU A 129 -14.66 19.81 -10.40
C GLU A 129 -14.88 18.55 -11.27
N HIS A 130 -14.31 18.47 -12.48
CA HIS A 130 -14.56 17.36 -13.43
C HIS A 130 -13.81 16.04 -13.11
N GLY A 131 -12.96 16.01 -12.08
CA GLY A 131 -12.23 14.79 -11.69
C GLY A 131 -13.10 13.69 -11.06
N ALA A 132 -14.32 14.02 -10.65
CA ALA A 132 -15.23 13.10 -9.97
C ALA A 132 -15.89 12.06 -10.90
N THR A 133 -15.91 12.27 -12.23
CA THR A 133 -16.56 11.36 -13.19
C THR A 133 -15.62 10.23 -13.63
N LEU A 134 -14.36 10.53 -13.92
CA LEU A 134 -13.34 9.52 -14.21
C LEU A 134 -13.04 8.65 -12.99
N GLY A 135 -13.04 9.24 -11.78
CA GLY A 135 -12.94 8.48 -10.53
C GLY A 135 -14.07 7.47 -10.37
N ARG A 136 -15.32 7.87 -10.66
CA ARG A 136 -16.50 6.98 -10.60
C ARG A 136 -16.48 5.88 -11.67
N LEU A 137 -16.09 6.22 -12.90
CA LEU A 137 -15.96 5.24 -13.98
C LEU A 137 -14.87 4.20 -13.66
N TRP A 138 -13.74 4.64 -13.11
CA TRP A 138 -12.66 3.76 -12.69
C TRP A 138 -13.05 2.89 -11.49
N LEU A 139 -13.75 3.44 -10.50
CA LEU A 139 -14.30 2.68 -9.38
C LEU A 139 -15.27 1.59 -9.86
N TRP A 140 -16.19 1.95 -10.76
CA TRP A 140 -17.12 1.00 -11.38
C TRP A 140 -16.41 -0.11 -12.16
N LEU A 141 -15.35 0.24 -12.91
CA LEU A 141 -14.57 -0.74 -13.67
C LEU A 141 -13.74 -1.64 -12.74
N SER A 142 -13.17 -1.07 -11.67
CA SER A 142 -12.41 -1.79 -10.65
C SER A 142 -13.28 -2.74 -9.85
N GLU A 143 -14.52 -2.36 -9.51
CA GLU A 143 -15.51 -3.25 -8.87
C GLU A 143 -15.83 -4.44 -9.77
N LYS A 144 -15.92 -4.23 -11.09
CA LYS A 144 -16.24 -5.28 -12.06
C LYS A 144 -15.06 -6.21 -12.38
N LEU A 145 -13.83 -5.75 -12.16
CA LEU A 145 -12.59 -6.52 -12.39
C LEU A 145 -11.96 -7.10 -11.12
N ALA A 146 -12.33 -6.63 -9.93
CA ALA A 146 -11.79 -7.13 -8.68
C ALA A 146 -12.30 -8.55 -8.41
N ARG A 147 -11.52 -9.55 -8.82
CA ARG A 147 -11.78 -10.97 -8.55
C ARG A 147 -11.60 -11.35 -7.08
N ASP A 148 -11.02 -10.47 -6.27
CA ASP A 148 -10.73 -10.72 -4.85
C ASP A 148 -11.41 -9.67 -3.98
N ALA A 149 -12.49 -10.07 -3.29
CA ALA A 149 -13.29 -9.19 -2.43
C ALA A 149 -12.43 -8.54 -1.31
N LYS A 150 -11.33 -9.20 -0.90
CA LYS A 150 -10.40 -8.67 0.10
C LYS A 150 -9.66 -7.44 -0.39
N ALA A 151 -9.34 -7.36 -1.68
CA ALA A 151 -8.58 -6.25 -2.27
C ALA A 151 -9.46 -5.11 -2.82
N ALA A 152 -10.78 -5.31 -2.89
CA ALA A 152 -11.72 -4.41 -3.54
C ALA A 152 -11.63 -2.96 -3.04
N GLN A 153 -11.32 -2.77 -1.76
CA GLN A 153 -11.28 -1.44 -1.13
C GLN A 153 -9.89 -0.78 -1.13
N LEU A 154 -8.85 -1.44 -1.64
CA LEU A 154 -7.52 -0.81 -1.76
C LEU A 154 -7.56 0.39 -2.71
N ALA A 155 -8.03 0.22 -3.94
CA ALA A 155 -8.11 1.33 -4.91
C ALA A 155 -9.00 2.51 -4.43
N PRO A 156 -10.24 2.26 -3.96
CA PRO A 156 -11.09 3.32 -3.40
C PRO A 156 -10.45 4.07 -2.23
N ALA A 157 -9.79 3.35 -1.31
CA ALA A 157 -9.09 3.97 -0.17
C ALA A 157 -7.98 4.92 -0.61
N LEU A 158 -7.16 4.51 -1.59
CA LEU A 158 -6.10 5.37 -2.12
C LEU A 158 -6.68 6.64 -2.74
N LEU A 159 -7.72 6.50 -3.56
CA LEU A 159 -8.34 7.64 -4.25
C LEU A 159 -8.91 8.66 -3.24
N LEU A 160 -9.62 8.19 -2.21
CA LEU A 160 -10.17 9.05 -1.17
C LEU A 160 -9.07 9.72 -0.33
N LEU A 161 -8.05 8.96 0.08
CA LEU A 161 -6.89 9.48 0.83
C LEU A 161 -6.20 10.61 0.06
N LEU A 162 -5.92 10.40 -1.23
CA LEU A 162 -5.26 11.39 -2.08
C LEU A 162 -6.19 12.55 -2.45
N GLN A 163 -7.50 12.33 -2.59
CA GLN A 163 -8.47 13.37 -2.94
C GLN A 163 -8.58 14.46 -1.87
N ARG A 164 -8.45 14.10 -0.57
CA ARG A 164 -8.48 15.07 0.54
C ARG A 164 -7.43 16.17 0.38
N GLN A 165 -6.24 15.81 -0.10
CA GLN A 165 -5.14 16.75 -0.39
C GLN A 165 -5.05 17.14 -1.88
N LYS A 166 -6.08 16.82 -2.67
CA LYS A 166 -6.16 17.05 -4.14
C LYS A 166 -4.95 16.48 -4.90
N LEU A 167 -4.35 15.38 -4.42
CA LEU A 167 -3.09 14.82 -4.95
C LEU A 167 -3.27 13.97 -6.20
N ASN A 168 -4.47 13.47 -6.48
CA ASN A 168 -4.77 12.65 -7.67
C ASN A 168 -4.31 13.34 -8.96
N ARG A 169 -4.56 14.65 -9.11
CA ARG A 169 -4.16 15.41 -10.29
C ARG A 169 -2.64 15.44 -10.49
N TRP A 170 -1.88 15.49 -9.40
CA TRP A 170 -0.42 15.58 -9.44
C TRP A 170 0.20 14.22 -9.73
N ALA A 171 -0.32 13.14 -9.15
CA ALA A 171 0.09 11.77 -9.49
C ALA A 171 -0.14 11.45 -10.97
N VAL A 172 -1.35 11.73 -11.47
CA VAL A 172 -1.68 11.56 -12.90
C VAL A 172 -0.80 12.47 -13.76
N GLY A 173 -0.54 13.71 -13.32
CA GLY A 173 0.36 14.64 -13.99
C GLY A 173 1.79 14.13 -14.12
N VAL A 174 2.37 13.54 -13.07
CA VAL A 174 3.70 12.89 -13.12
C VAL A 174 3.69 11.74 -14.13
N LEU A 175 2.67 10.89 -14.10
CA LEU A 175 2.57 9.74 -14.99
C LEU A 175 2.46 10.18 -16.46
N VAL A 176 1.51 11.05 -16.79
CA VAL A 176 1.25 11.50 -18.16
C VAL A 176 2.43 12.27 -18.74
N ASN A 177 2.93 13.27 -18.01
CA ASN A 177 4.06 14.06 -18.51
C ASN A 177 5.36 13.26 -18.52
N GLY A 178 5.55 12.32 -17.59
CA GLY A 178 6.70 11.42 -17.56
C GLY A 178 6.73 10.45 -18.74
N LEU A 179 5.59 9.83 -19.08
CA LEU A 179 5.48 8.95 -20.26
C LEU A 179 5.68 9.70 -21.58
N TRP A 180 5.09 10.90 -21.71
CA TRP A 180 5.33 11.75 -22.89
C TRP A 180 6.77 12.25 -22.97
N LEU A 181 7.39 12.61 -21.84
CA LEU A 181 8.81 12.96 -21.79
C LEU A 181 9.66 11.79 -22.27
N LEU A 182 9.39 10.56 -21.81
CA LEU A 182 10.10 9.36 -22.25
C LEU A 182 9.93 9.11 -23.76
N ALA A 183 8.72 9.30 -24.30
CA ALA A 183 8.46 9.22 -25.73
C ALA A 183 9.24 10.29 -26.51
N MET A 184 9.27 11.54 -26.05
CA MET A 184 10.01 12.64 -26.69
C MET A 184 11.53 12.43 -26.63
N LEU A 185 12.05 11.89 -25.51
CA LEU A 185 13.45 11.52 -25.38
C LEU A 185 13.82 10.35 -26.31
N SER A 186 12.95 9.35 -26.42
CA SER A 186 13.13 8.25 -27.39
C SER A 186 13.14 8.75 -28.83
N ALA A 187 12.19 9.63 -29.18
CA ALA A 187 12.14 10.28 -30.49
C ALA A 187 13.41 11.09 -30.77
N LEU A 188 13.89 11.86 -29.79
CA LEU A 188 15.13 12.63 -29.90
C LEU A 188 16.35 11.72 -30.12
N VAL A 189 16.50 10.65 -29.34
CA VAL A 189 17.62 9.69 -29.50
C VAL A 189 17.55 9.01 -30.86
N MET A 190 16.38 8.54 -31.29
CA MET A 190 16.20 7.91 -32.60
C MET A 190 16.50 8.89 -33.74
N LEU A 191 16.00 10.14 -33.64
CA LEU A 191 16.28 11.19 -34.61
C LEU A 191 17.79 11.44 -34.72
N LEU A 192 18.49 11.62 -33.60
CA LEU A 192 19.94 11.79 -33.60
C LEU A 192 20.68 10.59 -34.20
N MET A 193 20.26 9.36 -33.87
CA MET A 193 20.84 8.13 -34.41
C MET A 193 20.66 8.04 -35.93
N LEU A 194 19.46 8.33 -36.43
CA LEU A 194 19.18 8.36 -37.86
C LEU A 194 20.05 9.41 -38.56
N MET A 195 20.13 10.62 -38.01
CA MET A 195 20.90 11.72 -38.60
C MET A 195 22.41 11.50 -38.53
N ALA A 196 22.90 10.73 -37.55
CA ALA A 196 24.30 10.34 -37.46
C ALA A 196 24.69 9.24 -38.45
N THR A 197 23.73 8.38 -38.82
CA THR A 197 23.97 7.19 -39.67
C THR A 197 23.59 7.41 -41.13
N ARG A 198 22.81 8.44 -41.44
CA ARG A 198 22.27 8.71 -42.78
C ARG A 198 22.39 10.17 -43.17
N ARG A 199 22.41 10.40 -44.48
CA ARG A 199 22.42 11.73 -45.07
C ARG A 199 21.01 12.16 -45.46
N TYR A 200 20.40 13.02 -44.64
CA TYR A 200 19.10 13.60 -44.92
C TYR A 200 19.20 14.93 -45.65
N GLY A 201 18.46 15.09 -46.75
CA GLY A 201 18.14 16.39 -47.33
C GLY A 201 16.88 16.95 -46.70
N PHE A 202 16.82 18.26 -46.48
CA PHE A 202 15.64 18.93 -45.93
C PHE A 202 15.01 19.84 -46.98
N VAL A 203 13.69 19.75 -47.10
CA VAL A 203 12.89 20.54 -48.02
C VAL A 203 11.65 21.06 -47.32
N TRP A 204 11.00 22.04 -47.94
CA TRP A 204 9.65 22.40 -47.61
C TRP A 204 8.79 22.50 -48.85
N GLU A 205 7.86 21.57 -48.95
CA GLU A 205 6.91 21.51 -50.04
C GLU A 205 5.53 21.84 -49.49
N THR A 206 4.92 22.88 -50.04
CA THR A 206 3.58 23.32 -49.68
C THR A 206 2.89 23.89 -50.91
N THR A 207 1.64 23.48 -51.13
CA THR A 207 0.79 24.02 -52.20
C THR A 207 0.03 25.27 -51.74
N LEU A 208 -0.10 25.47 -50.42
CA LEU A 208 -0.98 26.48 -49.83
C LEU A 208 -0.25 27.70 -49.28
N LEU A 209 1.00 27.55 -48.82
CA LEU A 209 1.74 28.62 -48.16
C LEU A 209 2.79 29.23 -49.09
N SER A 210 2.99 30.55 -49.00
CA SER A 210 4.07 31.22 -49.72
C SER A 210 5.43 31.00 -49.04
N GLY A 211 6.51 31.11 -49.81
CA GLY A 211 7.87 30.99 -49.27
C GLY A 211 8.21 32.02 -48.19
N ASP A 212 7.69 33.24 -48.28
CA ASP A 212 7.89 34.25 -47.23
C ASP A 212 7.18 33.87 -45.91
N THR A 213 6.00 33.25 -46.00
CA THR A 213 5.31 32.72 -44.80
C THR A 213 6.15 31.63 -44.15
N PHE A 214 6.77 30.77 -44.96
CA PHE A 214 7.63 29.69 -44.48
C PHE A 214 8.90 30.21 -43.79
N VAL A 215 9.54 31.24 -44.34
CA VAL A 215 10.68 31.93 -43.72
C VAL A 215 10.28 32.47 -42.35
N ALA A 216 9.16 33.19 -42.28
CA ALA A 216 8.67 33.77 -41.03
C ALA A 216 8.38 32.69 -39.97
N MET A 217 7.72 31.59 -40.34
CA MET A 217 7.43 30.48 -39.43
C MET A 217 8.71 29.80 -38.93
N THR A 218 9.67 29.54 -39.82
CA THR A 218 10.94 28.88 -39.47
C THR A 218 11.75 29.74 -38.49
N GLN A 219 11.80 31.05 -38.73
CA GLN A 219 12.46 32.00 -37.84
C GLN A 219 11.74 32.14 -36.49
N ALA A 220 10.41 32.22 -36.50
CA ALA A 220 9.61 32.33 -35.27
C ALA A 220 9.78 31.09 -34.37
N LEU A 221 9.68 29.88 -34.95
CA LEU A 221 9.93 28.63 -34.23
C LEU A 221 11.41 28.46 -33.85
N GLY A 222 12.34 29.03 -34.63
CA GLY A 222 13.77 29.01 -34.36
C GLY A 222 14.21 29.99 -33.27
N ALA A 223 13.40 30.99 -32.91
CA ALA A 223 13.82 32.07 -32.02
C ALA A 223 14.20 31.58 -30.61
N LEU A 224 13.36 30.75 -29.98
CA LEU A 224 13.67 30.20 -28.65
C LEU A 224 14.82 29.18 -28.68
N PRO A 225 14.87 28.21 -29.62
CA PRO A 225 16.05 27.36 -29.80
C PRO A 225 17.35 28.15 -30.01
N ALA A 226 17.32 29.24 -30.77
CA ALA A 226 18.51 30.08 -31.01
C ALA A 226 19.07 30.67 -29.72
N MET A 227 18.20 31.08 -28.78
CA MET A 227 18.64 31.56 -27.46
C MET A 227 19.35 30.50 -26.63
N LEU A 228 19.11 29.21 -26.92
CA LEU A 228 19.78 28.07 -26.29
C LEU A 228 21.01 27.59 -27.08
N GLY A 229 21.39 28.28 -28.16
CA GLY A 229 22.57 27.98 -28.97
C GLY A 229 22.32 27.03 -30.15
N PHE A 230 21.06 26.72 -30.49
CA PHE A 230 20.77 25.96 -31.72
C PHE A 230 20.84 26.86 -32.95
N ASN A 231 21.54 26.41 -34.01
CA ASN A 231 21.61 27.17 -35.25
C ASN A 231 20.24 27.20 -35.96
N VAL A 232 19.91 28.35 -36.52
CA VAL A 232 18.71 28.57 -37.34
C VAL A 232 19.15 28.81 -38.79
N PRO A 233 18.53 28.15 -39.78
CA PRO A 233 18.82 28.38 -41.19
C PRO A 233 18.63 29.85 -41.59
N THR A 234 19.53 30.38 -42.43
CA THR A 234 19.41 31.75 -42.96
C THR A 234 18.23 31.86 -43.93
N VAL A 235 17.73 33.07 -44.17
CA VAL A 235 16.61 33.30 -45.13
C VAL A 235 16.91 32.70 -46.51
N GLU A 236 18.16 32.84 -46.96
CA GLU A 236 18.62 32.30 -48.24
C GLU A 236 18.59 30.77 -48.26
N MET A 237 19.10 30.12 -47.20
CA MET A 237 19.05 28.66 -47.06
C MET A 237 17.61 28.17 -47.01
N ILE A 238 16.73 28.89 -46.31
CA ILE A 238 15.32 28.55 -46.22
C ILE A 238 14.69 28.61 -47.60
N ARG A 239 14.79 29.74 -48.31
CA ARG A 239 14.21 29.91 -49.65
C ARG A 239 14.71 28.85 -50.63
N ALA A 240 16.03 28.61 -50.65
CA ALA A 240 16.62 27.65 -51.57
C ALA A 240 16.23 26.19 -51.27
N SER A 241 15.80 25.88 -50.03
CA SER A 241 15.25 24.56 -49.66
C SER A 241 13.80 24.34 -50.13
N GLY A 242 13.15 25.35 -50.72
CA GLY A 242 11.81 25.24 -51.30
C GLY A 242 11.81 24.71 -52.74
N ASP A 243 12.89 24.97 -53.49
CA ASP A 243 13.03 24.52 -54.88
C ASP A 243 13.57 23.08 -54.95
N ALA A 244 14.58 22.76 -54.14
CA ALA A 244 15.18 21.43 -54.05
C ALA A 244 15.93 21.23 -52.73
N ALA A 245 16.19 19.97 -52.37
CA ALA A 245 17.07 19.66 -51.23
C ALA A 245 18.48 20.18 -51.51
N LEU A 246 18.98 21.07 -50.63
CA LEU A 246 20.30 21.66 -50.79
C LEU A 246 21.40 20.61 -50.60
N ASN A 247 22.25 20.43 -51.61
CA ASN A 247 23.44 19.58 -51.54
C ASN A 247 24.63 20.31 -50.88
N ILE A 248 24.36 21.16 -49.89
CA ILE A 248 25.35 21.94 -49.15
C ILE A 248 25.35 21.46 -47.70
N GLU A 249 26.53 21.08 -47.20
CA GLU A 249 26.67 20.50 -45.86
C GLU A 249 26.22 21.44 -44.74
N SER A 250 26.59 22.72 -44.82
CA SER A 250 26.22 23.72 -43.82
C SER A 250 24.71 23.94 -43.74
N ALA A 251 24.00 23.92 -44.87
CA ALA A 251 22.54 24.05 -44.91
C ALA A 251 21.86 22.82 -44.28
N ARG A 252 22.35 21.61 -44.59
CA ARG A 252 21.88 20.36 -43.99
C ARG A 252 22.07 20.34 -42.47
N GLN A 253 23.24 20.76 -42.00
CA GLN A 253 23.53 20.86 -40.57
C GLN A 253 22.65 21.91 -39.88
N ALA A 254 22.43 23.07 -40.50
CA ALA A 254 21.55 24.10 -39.94
C ALA A 254 20.11 23.60 -39.77
N TRP A 255 19.57 22.91 -40.77
CA TRP A 255 18.24 22.29 -40.66
C TRP A 255 18.17 21.19 -39.61
N ALA A 256 19.22 20.36 -39.52
CA ALA A 256 19.34 19.32 -38.51
C ALA A 256 19.30 19.89 -37.09
N THR A 257 20.18 20.86 -36.80
CA THR A 257 20.25 21.48 -35.49
C THR A 257 19.00 22.26 -35.15
N TRP A 258 18.36 22.88 -36.14
CA TRP A 258 17.08 23.57 -35.95
C TRP A 258 15.97 22.59 -35.57
N LEU A 259 15.82 21.47 -36.29
CA LEU A 259 14.80 20.46 -35.99
C LEU A 259 15.00 19.86 -34.59
N VAL A 260 16.24 19.55 -34.22
CA VAL A 260 16.60 19.08 -32.87
C VAL A 260 16.24 20.15 -31.83
N GLY A 261 16.62 21.40 -32.07
CA GLY A 261 16.35 22.51 -31.15
C GLY A 261 14.86 22.73 -30.92
N VAL A 262 14.05 22.72 -31.99
CA VAL A 262 12.59 22.84 -31.92
C VAL A 262 11.99 21.66 -31.15
N LEU A 263 12.42 20.42 -31.42
CA LEU A 263 11.96 19.24 -30.67
C LEU A 263 12.29 19.32 -29.17
N VAL A 264 13.50 19.77 -28.82
CA VAL A 264 13.92 19.93 -27.43
C VAL A 264 13.11 21.02 -26.73
N VAL A 265 13.01 22.21 -27.33
CA VAL A 265 12.38 23.39 -26.71
C VAL A 265 10.87 23.27 -26.58
N TYR A 266 10.20 22.72 -27.61
CA TYR A 266 8.73 22.66 -27.63
C TYR A 266 8.18 21.27 -27.30
N GLY A 267 9.00 20.22 -27.36
CA GLY A 267 8.61 18.85 -27.02
C GLY A 267 9.10 18.42 -25.64
N VAL A 268 10.42 18.31 -25.49
CA VAL A 268 11.07 17.73 -24.30
C VAL A 268 10.96 18.66 -23.09
N LEU A 269 11.38 19.91 -23.24
CA LEU A 269 11.51 20.86 -22.13
C LEU A 269 10.17 21.15 -21.42
N PRO A 270 9.04 21.40 -22.12
CA PRO A 270 7.77 21.67 -21.45
C PRO A 270 7.28 20.45 -20.66
N ARG A 271 7.46 19.24 -21.21
CA ARG A 271 7.11 17.98 -20.53
C ARG A 271 7.96 17.74 -19.30
N LEU A 272 9.26 18.00 -19.38
CA LEU A 272 10.18 17.91 -18.25
C LEU A 272 9.78 18.87 -17.12
N LEU A 273 9.55 20.14 -17.45
CA LEU A 273 9.16 21.16 -16.47
C LEU A 273 7.84 20.80 -15.78
N LEU A 274 6.83 20.36 -16.53
CA LEU A 274 5.56 19.92 -15.95
C LEU A 274 5.69 18.64 -15.12
N ALA A 275 6.48 17.66 -15.58
CA ALA A 275 6.72 16.43 -14.81
C ALA A 275 7.39 16.75 -13.47
N LEU A 276 8.41 17.61 -13.47
CA LEU A 276 9.09 18.07 -12.25
C LEU A 276 8.15 18.87 -11.34
N PHE A 277 7.36 19.78 -11.90
CA PHE A 277 6.37 20.55 -11.14
C PHE A 277 5.34 19.63 -10.48
N CYS A 278 4.77 18.68 -11.23
CA CYS A 278 3.83 17.70 -10.68
C CYS A 278 4.49 16.81 -9.61
N LEU A 279 5.74 16.40 -9.82
CA LEU A 279 6.49 15.60 -8.85
C LEU A 279 6.75 16.37 -7.56
N TRP A 280 7.13 17.64 -7.66
CA TRP A 280 7.32 18.52 -6.50
C TRP A 280 6.01 18.70 -5.71
N ARG A 281 4.89 18.98 -6.40
CA ARG A 281 3.57 19.08 -5.77
C ARG A 281 3.13 17.76 -5.14
N TRP A 282 3.40 16.63 -5.79
CA TRP A 282 3.15 15.30 -5.27
C TRP A 282 3.94 15.03 -3.99
N LYS A 283 5.26 15.23 -4.00
CA LYS A 283 6.15 14.98 -2.86
C LYS A 283 5.79 15.86 -1.66
N THR A 284 5.57 17.15 -1.90
CA THR A 284 5.16 18.11 -0.87
C THR A 284 3.81 17.71 -0.27
N GLY A 285 2.85 17.35 -1.13
CA GLY A 285 1.52 16.92 -0.69
C GLY A 285 1.51 15.60 0.06
N GLN A 286 2.34 14.64 -0.37
CA GLN A 286 2.49 13.34 0.28
C GLN A 286 3.01 13.49 1.72
N ALA A 287 3.94 14.41 1.96
CA ALA A 287 4.44 14.72 3.30
C ALA A 287 3.39 15.36 4.23
N ALA A 288 2.35 15.97 3.65
CA ALA A 288 1.24 16.57 4.40
C ALA A 288 0.07 15.59 4.65
N LEU A 289 0.12 14.36 4.12
CA LEU A 289 -0.92 13.36 4.35
C LEU A 289 -0.94 12.95 5.82
N ARG A 290 -2.13 12.99 6.42
CA ARG A 290 -2.41 12.60 7.80
C ARG A 290 -3.79 11.97 7.86
N LEU A 291 -4.03 11.15 8.89
CA LEU A 291 -5.36 10.64 9.20
C LEU A 291 -6.27 11.80 9.61
N ASP A 292 -7.48 11.85 9.05
CA ASP A 292 -8.50 12.81 9.46
C ASP A 292 -9.35 12.20 10.57
N LEU A 293 -8.98 12.50 11.82
CA LEU A 293 -9.59 11.92 13.01
C LEU A 293 -11.06 12.31 13.21
N ASN A 294 -11.58 13.27 12.43
CA ASN A 294 -12.99 13.71 12.52
C ASN A 294 -13.94 12.80 11.74
N LEU A 295 -13.42 11.85 10.94
CA LEU A 295 -14.26 10.94 10.17
C LEU A 295 -14.98 9.95 11.10
N PRO A 296 -16.24 9.56 10.77
CA PRO A 296 -17.06 8.69 11.61
C PRO A 296 -16.35 7.40 12.04
N GLY A 297 -15.65 6.73 11.12
CA GLY A 297 -14.90 5.51 11.44
C GLY A 297 -13.75 5.69 12.43
N TYR A 298 -13.10 6.86 12.48
CA TYR A 298 -12.01 7.13 13.45
C TYR A 298 -12.50 7.76 14.75
N ALA A 299 -13.58 8.55 14.70
CA ALA A 299 -14.15 9.19 15.89
C ALA A 299 -14.59 8.13 16.94
N GLN A 300 -15.19 7.03 16.49
CA GLN A 300 -15.63 5.93 17.36
C GLN A 300 -14.45 5.16 18.00
N LEU A 301 -13.29 5.13 17.35
CA LEU A 301 -12.09 4.45 17.86
C LEU A 301 -11.41 5.22 18.99
N ARG A 302 -11.68 6.52 19.17
CA ARG A 302 -11.07 7.34 20.23
C ARG A 302 -11.32 6.75 21.61
N GLU A 303 -12.56 6.38 21.92
CA GLU A 303 -12.93 5.84 23.23
C GLU A 303 -12.30 4.47 23.49
N ARG A 304 -12.17 3.63 22.44
CA ARG A 304 -11.59 2.28 22.53
C ARG A 304 -10.07 2.30 22.67
N LEU A 305 -9.39 3.25 22.01
CA LEU A 305 -7.94 3.35 21.95
C LEU A 305 -7.33 4.32 22.97
N MET A 306 -8.12 5.27 23.48
CA MET A 306 -7.72 6.26 24.50
C MET A 306 -8.81 6.45 25.56
N PRO A 307 -9.12 5.42 26.38
CA PRO A 307 -10.09 5.55 27.46
C PRO A 307 -9.60 6.54 28.54
N THR A 308 -10.43 7.52 28.92
CA THR A 308 -10.15 8.51 29.98
C THR A 308 -10.14 7.90 31.39
N SER A 309 -10.75 6.73 31.53
CA SER A 309 -10.71 5.82 32.68
C SER A 309 -11.08 4.42 32.15
N GLU A 310 -10.39 3.36 32.56
CA GLU A 310 -10.79 1.97 32.23
C GLU A 310 -12.13 1.61 32.90
N ARG A 311 -13.24 2.05 32.30
CA ARG A 311 -14.57 1.50 32.59
C ARG A 311 -14.88 0.46 31.51
N LEU A 312 -14.79 -0.81 31.88
CA LEU A 312 -15.15 -1.95 31.04
C LEU A 312 -16.63 -1.84 30.61
N GLY A 313 -16.84 -1.45 29.36
CA GLY A 313 -18.14 -1.48 28.69
C GLY A 313 -18.31 -2.77 27.89
N ILE A 314 -19.49 -3.37 28.05
CA ILE A 314 -19.96 -4.65 27.52
C ILE A 314 -20.19 -4.59 26.00
N SER A 315 -19.74 -5.60 25.24
CA SER A 315 -20.43 -6.05 24.01
C SER A 315 -19.97 -7.44 23.56
N ASP A 316 -20.93 -8.32 23.29
CA ASP A 316 -20.78 -9.70 22.83
C ASP A 316 -20.91 -9.85 21.31
N ALA A 317 -20.11 -10.75 20.72
CA ALA A 317 -20.53 -12.02 20.11
C ALA A 317 -19.28 -12.72 19.53
N ALA A 318 -19.06 -14.00 19.84
CA ALA A 318 -17.83 -14.74 19.53
C ALA A 318 -17.83 -15.37 18.11
N PRO A 319 -16.68 -15.43 17.40
CA PRO A 319 -16.55 -16.00 16.06
C PRO A 319 -16.62 -17.55 16.01
N GLU A 320 -16.97 -18.10 14.84
CA GLU A 320 -17.36 -19.51 14.65
C GLU A 320 -16.22 -20.55 14.64
N GLN A 321 -14.95 -20.16 14.54
CA GLN A 321 -13.82 -21.09 14.46
C GLN A 321 -12.69 -20.72 15.42
N LEU A 322 -12.28 -21.70 16.24
CA LEU A 322 -11.15 -21.61 17.14
C LEU A 322 -9.85 -21.77 16.33
N HIS A 323 -9.02 -20.72 16.30
CA HIS A 323 -7.72 -20.74 15.61
C HIS A 323 -6.68 -21.55 16.38
N ARG A 324 -5.87 -22.32 15.65
CA ARG A 324 -4.72 -23.08 16.17
C ARG A 324 -3.71 -22.13 16.84
N ILE A 325 -3.21 -22.51 18.01
CA ILE A 325 -2.23 -21.74 18.77
C ILE A 325 -0.88 -21.89 18.05
N GLU A 326 -0.40 -20.83 17.40
CA GLU A 326 1.04 -20.68 17.17
C GLU A 326 1.62 -20.09 18.45
N SER A 327 2.45 -20.86 19.14
CA SER A 327 3.19 -20.45 20.34
C SER A 327 4.26 -19.41 19.95
N GLY A 328 3.83 -18.20 19.63
CA GLY A 328 4.68 -17.05 19.49
C GLY A 328 5.22 -16.68 20.86
N VAL A 329 6.45 -17.10 21.16
CA VAL A 329 7.20 -16.59 22.32
C VAL A 329 7.20 -15.07 22.21
N SER A 330 6.55 -14.41 23.15
CA SER A 330 6.61 -12.95 23.26
C SER A 330 8.08 -12.55 23.47
N ASP A 331 8.62 -11.61 22.67
CA ASP A 331 9.98 -11.07 22.80
C ASP A 331 10.21 -10.30 24.13
N LEU A 332 9.17 -10.19 24.96
CA LEU A 332 9.26 -9.64 26.31
C LEU A 332 9.98 -10.66 27.23
N PRO A 333 10.91 -10.21 28.08
CA PRO A 333 11.55 -11.09 29.06
C PRO A 333 10.49 -11.70 29.97
N SER A 334 10.34 -13.02 29.89
CA SER A 334 9.41 -13.78 30.72
C SER A 334 10.10 -14.24 32.00
N ASP A 335 9.42 -14.05 33.13
CA ASP A 335 9.96 -14.42 34.45
C ASP A 335 8.83 -14.93 35.36
N GLY A 336 9.20 -15.82 36.29
CA GLY A 336 8.27 -16.41 37.25
C GLY A 336 7.39 -17.53 36.70
N ALA A 337 6.61 -18.11 37.61
CA ALA A 337 5.71 -19.22 37.35
C ALA A 337 4.33 -18.94 37.96
N LEU A 338 3.27 -19.31 37.26
CA LEU A 338 1.90 -18.95 37.65
C LEU A 338 0.94 -20.14 37.54
N LEU A 339 0.12 -20.34 38.57
CA LEU A 339 -1.01 -21.27 38.56
C LEU A 339 -2.32 -20.50 38.45
N VAL A 340 -3.19 -20.92 37.53
CA VAL A 340 -4.55 -20.40 37.39
C VAL A 340 -5.55 -21.56 37.29
N ALA A 341 -6.74 -21.42 37.87
CA ALA A 341 -7.85 -22.35 37.64
C ALA A 341 -8.90 -21.72 36.72
N VAL A 342 -9.48 -22.51 35.81
CA VAL A 342 -10.60 -22.11 34.97
C VAL A 342 -11.86 -22.78 35.47
N GLU A 343 -12.84 -21.97 35.87
CA GLU A 343 -14.19 -22.42 36.22
C GLU A 343 -14.25 -23.57 37.26
N LEU A 344 -13.43 -23.48 38.31
CA LEU A 344 -13.47 -24.41 39.44
C LEU A 344 -14.77 -24.26 40.24
N ASP A 345 -15.25 -25.33 40.87
CA ASP A 345 -16.31 -25.27 41.87
C ASP A 345 -15.78 -24.94 43.28
N ASP A 346 -16.64 -24.37 44.12
CA ASP A 346 -16.29 -24.00 45.51
C ASP A 346 -16.11 -25.21 46.44
N GLN A 347 -16.34 -26.43 45.94
CA GLN A 347 -16.29 -27.66 46.75
C GLN A 347 -14.85 -28.13 47.03
N ARG A 348 -13.86 -27.57 46.34
CA ARG A 348 -12.45 -27.97 46.47
C ARG A 348 -11.63 -26.88 47.17
N PRO A 349 -10.72 -27.26 48.08
CA PRO A 349 -9.76 -26.31 48.61
C PRO A 349 -8.82 -25.84 47.49
N TRP A 350 -8.90 -24.56 47.15
CA TRP A 350 -8.06 -23.92 46.15
C TRP A 350 -7.38 -22.65 46.71
N PRO A 351 -6.10 -22.40 46.39
CA PRO A 351 -5.17 -23.23 45.63
C PRO A 351 -4.65 -24.44 46.46
N PRO A 352 -4.06 -25.46 45.81
CA PRO A 352 -3.23 -26.44 46.52
C PRO A 352 -2.03 -25.76 47.20
N PRO A 353 -1.29 -26.43 48.11
CA PRO A 353 -0.05 -25.89 48.65
C PRO A 353 0.94 -25.57 47.53
N LEU A 354 1.25 -24.27 47.35
CA LEU A 354 2.15 -23.80 46.30
C LEU A 354 3.55 -23.51 46.83
N PRO A 355 4.60 -23.82 46.06
CA PRO A 355 5.96 -23.33 46.33
C PRO A 355 6.02 -21.80 46.36
N ARG A 356 6.94 -21.24 47.15
CA ARG A 356 7.06 -19.77 47.33
C ARG A 356 7.36 -18.99 46.03
N THR A 357 7.90 -19.67 45.03
CA THR A 357 8.28 -19.13 43.73
C THR A 357 7.14 -19.14 42.71
N VAL A 358 6.01 -19.78 43.04
CA VAL A 358 4.85 -19.91 42.16
C VAL A 358 3.75 -18.94 42.62
N GLY A 359 3.36 -18.03 41.72
CA GLY A 359 2.23 -17.14 41.94
C GLY A 359 0.89 -17.88 41.79
N ASN A 360 -0.10 -17.47 42.59
CA ASN A 360 -1.48 -17.90 42.43
C ASN A 360 -2.30 -16.80 41.74
N ALA A 361 -2.82 -17.09 40.55
CA ALA A 361 -3.71 -16.19 39.81
C ALA A 361 -5.19 -16.33 40.20
N GLY A 362 -5.53 -17.27 41.09
CA GLY A 362 -6.90 -17.52 41.54
C GLY A 362 -7.73 -18.36 40.57
N ILE A 363 -9.05 -18.25 40.70
CA ILE A 363 -10.04 -18.96 39.88
C ILE A 363 -10.66 -17.96 38.89
N LEU A 364 -10.68 -18.32 37.62
CA LEU A 364 -11.28 -17.56 36.53
C LEU A 364 -12.76 -17.93 36.35
N ASP A 365 -13.57 -17.53 37.32
CA ASP A 365 -15.02 -17.74 37.37
C ASP A 365 -15.84 -16.69 36.61
N SER A 366 -15.22 -15.55 36.31
CA SER A 366 -15.87 -14.34 35.82
C SER A 366 -15.09 -13.74 34.65
N ARG A 367 -15.79 -13.03 33.76
CA ARG A 367 -15.13 -12.36 32.63
C ARG A 367 -14.17 -11.26 33.09
N GLU A 368 -14.45 -10.64 34.23
CA GLU A 368 -13.58 -9.63 34.85
C GLU A 368 -12.25 -10.21 35.32
N SER A 369 -12.27 -11.33 36.05
CA SER A 369 -11.04 -12.01 36.50
C SER A 369 -10.19 -12.50 35.33
N ARG A 370 -10.83 -13.03 34.27
CA ARG A 370 -10.18 -13.44 33.01
C ARG A 370 -9.44 -12.29 32.35
N ASN A 371 -10.14 -11.17 32.12
CA ASN A 371 -9.56 -10.00 31.47
C ASN A 371 -8.43 -9.38 32.30
N LYS A 372 -8.62 -9.29 33.63
CA LYS A 372 -7.59 -8.77 34.54
C LYS A 372 -6.31 -9.59 34.47
N LEU A 373 -6.43 -10.93 34.47
CA LEU A 373 -5.28 -11.80 34.35
C LEU A 373 -4.62 -11.67 32.97
N LEU A 374 -5.38 -11.73 31.88
CA LEU A 374 -4.84 -11.59 30.52
C LEU A 374 -4.10 -10.27 30.31
N GLU A 375 -4.60 -9.19 30.89
CA GLU A 375 -3.92 -7.89 30.86
C GLU A 375 -2.60 -7.92 31.64
N GLN A 376 -2.58 -8.54 32.81
CA GLN A 376 -1.35 -8.73 33.58
C GLN A 376 -0.32 -9.57 32.82
N LEU A 377 -0.72 -10.72 32.24
CA LEU A 377 0.16 -11.59 31.48
C LEU A 377 0.71 -10.92 30.21
N SER A 378 -0.07 -10.02 29.59
CA SER A 378 0.39 -9.28 28.42
C SER A 378 1.49 -8.27 28.72
N ARG A 379 1.52 -7.75 29.95
CA ARG A 379 2.55 -6.80 30.42
C ARG A 379 3.74 -7.52 31.04
N PHE A 380 3.49 -8.63 31.72
CA PHE A 380 4.47 -9.44 32.43
C PHE A 380 4.21 -10.93 32.15
N PRO A 381 4.66 -11.44 30.99
CA PRO A 381 4.40 -12.83 30.62
C PRO A 381 5.19 -13.78 31.53
N PRO A 382 4.57 -14.80 32.16
CA PRO A 382 5.29 -15.77 32.96
C PRO A 382 6.10 -16.70 32.07
N ALA A 383 7.24 -17.18 32.60
CA ALA A 383 8.02 -18.19 31.92
C ALA A 383 7.27 -19.54 31.88
N ARG A 384 6.51 -19.86 32.95
CA ARG A 384 5.75 -21.11 33.08
C ARG A 384 4.34 -20.84 33.58
N LEU A 385 3.34 -21.35 32.87
CA LEU A 385 1.93 -21.25 33.22
C LEU A 385 1.30 -22.63 33.36
N ALA A 386 0.67 -22.89 34.50
CA ALA A 386 -0.19 -24.06 34.68
C ALA A 386 -1.66 -23.62 34.74
N ILE A 387 -2.49 -24.24 33.91
CA ILE A 387 -3.93 -23.96 33.84
C ILE A 387 -4.69 -25.18 34.34
N ALA A 388 -5.31 -25.10 35.52
CA ALA A 388 -6.13 -26.16 36.08
C ALA A 388 -7.56 -26.10 35.54
N CYS A 389 -8.06 -27.23 35.06
CA CYS A 389 -9.40 -27.37 34.50
C CYS A 389 -10.12 -28.54 35.18
N ASP A 390 -11.42 -28.39 35.48
CA ASP A 390 -12.24 -29.48 36.03
C ASP A 390 -12.88 -30.29 34.88
N PRO A 391 -12.48 -31.55 34.65
CA PRO A 391 -13.03 -32.37 33.56
C PRO A 391 -14.48 -32.77 33.76
N ARG A 392 -15.09 -32.49 34.93
CA ARG A 392 -16.54 -32.64 35.12
C ARG A 392 -17.33 -31.64 34.27
N ARG A 393 -16.73 -30.51 33.88
CA ARG A 393 -17.32 -29.58 32.89
C ARG A 393 -16.89 -29.98 31.48
N SER A 394 -17.79 -29.82 30.51
CA SER A 394 -17.48 -30.08 29.10
C SER A 394 -16.42 -29.09 28.57
N PRO A 395 -15.47 -29.52 27.72
CA PRO A 395 -14.56 -28.61 27.04
C PRO A 395 -15.32 -27.79 26.00
N ASP A 396 -15.99 -26.74 26.46
CA ASP A 396 -16.74 -25.85 25.59
C ASP A 396 -15.81 -24.89 24.83
N ARG A 397 -16.35 -24.25 23.79
CA ARG A 397 -15.57 -23.35 22.94
C ARG A 397 -15.02 -22.16 23.72
N GLY A 398 -15.73 -21.69 24.73
CA GLY A 398 -15.32 -20.58 25.58
C GLY A 398 -14.10 -20.91 26.43
N SER A 399 -14.10 -22.08 27.08
CA SER A 399 -12.98 -22.56 27.89
C SER A 399 -11.73 -22.82 27.04
N LEU A 400 -11.90 -23.45 25.87
CA LEU A 400 -10.78 -23.71 24.95
C LEU A 400 -10.19 -22.42 24.36
N ALA A 401 -11.02 -21.43 24.02
CA ALA A 401 -10.55 -20.11 23.58
C ALA A 401 -9.73 -19.41 24.67
N LEU A 402 -10.22 -19.45 25.92
CA LEU A 402 -9.53 -18.86 27.07
C LEU A 402 -8.19 -19.56 27.33
N ILE A 403 -8.15 -20.89 27.34
CA ILE A 403 -6.92 -21.67 27.51
C ILE A 403 -5.91 -21.30 26.41
N ALA A 404 -6.38 -21.21 25.16
CA ALA A 404 -5.55 -20.82 24.03
C ALA A 404 -5.00 -19.41 24.15
N GLU A 405 -5.81 -18.46 24.62
CA GLU A 405 -5.38 -17.08 24.83
C GLU A 405 -4.38 -16.96 25.99
N LEU A 406 -4.61 -17.65 27.10
CA LEU A 406 -3.68 -17.73 28.22
C LEU A 406 -2.33 -18.32 27.79
N ALA A 407 -2.36 -19.41 27.03
CA ALA A 407 -1.15 -20.09 26.56
C ALA A 407 -0.26 -19.21 25.66
N ARG A 408 -0.85 -18.32 24.85
CA ARG A 408 -0.09 -17.37 24.01
C ARG A 408 0.62 -16.28 24.81
N ASN A 409 0.21 -16.01 26.05
CA ASN A 409 0.84 -14.99 26.88
C ASN A 409 1.88 -15.58 27.87
N ALA A 410 2.33 -16.82 27.67
CA ALA A 410 3.36 -17.48 28.48
C ALA A 410 4.38 -18.21 27.60
N SER A 411 5.62 -18.35 28.07
CA SER A 411 6.67 -19.05 27.29
C SER A 411 6.48 -20.56 27.22
N ALA A 412 6.01 -21.16 28.32
CA ALA A 412 5.64 -22.57 28.36
C ALA A 412 4.34 -22.74 29.16
N THR A 413 3.39 -23.49 28.61
CA THR A 413 2.07 -23.70 29.22
C THR A 413 1.77 -25.18 29.34
N ARG A 414 1.22 -25.60 30.49
CA ARG A 414 0.65 -26.94 30.70
C ARG A 414 -0.76 -26.86 31.24
N VAL A 415 -1.61 -27.77 30.78
CA VAL A 415 -2.98 -27.91 31.30
C VAL A 415 -3.02 -29.04 32.33
N TRP A 416 -3.58 -28.76 33.49
CA TRP A 416 -3.78 -29.73 34.56
C TRP A 416 -5.26 -30.12 34.61
N LEU A 417 -5.57 -31.35 34.18
CA LEU A 417 -6.90 -31.92 34.31
C LEU A 417 -7.07 -32.46 35.73
N LEU A 418 -8.00 -31.88 36.50
CA LEU A 418 -8.21 -32.23 37.90
C LEU A 418 -8.83 -33.63 38.05
N GLN A 419 -8.34 -34.38 39.03
CA GLN A 419 -8.93 -35.65 39.44
C GLN A 419 -10.35 -35.48 39.99
N ALA A 420 -11.16 -36.54 39.94
CA ALA A 420 -12.48 -36.54 40.58
C ALA A 420 -12.34 -36.35 42.11
N PRO A 421 -13.27 -35.64 42.78
CA PRO A 421 -13.32 -35.61 44.24
C PRO A 421 -13.53 -37.01 44.84
N PRO A 422 -13.14 -37.24 46.11
CA PRO A 422 -13.36 -38.52 46.77
C PRO A 422 -14.84 -38.93 46.76
N GLY A 423 -15.16 -40.09 46.18
CA GLY A 423 -16.53 -40.60 46.07
C GLY A 423 -17.25 -40.27 44.75
N GLU A 424 -16.64 -39.50 43.87
CA GLU A 424 -17.10 -39.25 42.50
C GLU A 424 -16.18 -39.93 41.48
N ALA A 425 -16.66 -40.13 40.26
CA ALA A 425 -15.88 -40.60 39.12
C ALA A 425 -15.99 -39.62 37.96
N LEU A 426 -14.90 -39.43 37.21
CA LEU A 426 -14.94 -38.66 35.97
C LEU A 426 -15.64 -39.47 34.88
N ASP A 427 -16.41 -38.78 34.05
CA ASP A 427 -17.01 -39.36 32.85
C ASP A 427 -15.90 -39.61 31.81
N ALA A 428 -15.72 -40.88 31.42
CA ALA A 428 -14.65 -41.30 30.52
C ALA A 428 -14.80 -40.69 29.10
N GLU A 429 -16.03 -40.47 28.64
CA GLU A 429 -16.29 -39.87 27.33
C GLU A 429 -15.88 -38.39 27.35
N ARG A 430 -16.30 -37.66 28.38
CA ARG A 430 -15.94 -36.23 28.57
C ARG A 430 -14.45 -36.01 28.79
N LEU A 431 -13.80 -36.91 29.52
CA LEU A 431 -12.35 -36.89 29.67
C LEU A 431 -11.68 -37.11 28.30
N GLY A 432 -12.19 -38.02 27.47
CA GLY A 432 -11.77 -38.20 26.08
C GLY A 432 -11.90 -36.93 25.24
N ASP A 433 -13.02 -36.22 25.35
CA ASP A 433 -13.24 -34.94 24.64
C ASP A 433 -12.20 -33.88 25.02
N TRP A 434 -11.85 -33.79 26.32
CA TRP A 434 -10.78 -32.90 26.79
C TRP A 434 -9.42 -33.23 26.18
N HIS A 435 -9.07 -34.53 26.11
CA HIS A 435 -7.81 -34.98 25.50
C HIS A 435 -7.76 -34.58 24.02
N VAL A 436 -8.83 -34.83 23.26
CA VAL A 436 -8.91 -34.48 21.84
C VAL A 436 -8.80 -32.97 21.63
N ALA A 437 -9.52 -32.18 22.43
CA ALA A 437 -9.52 -30.72 22.30
C ALA A 437 -8.14 -30.11 22.62
N LEU A 438 -7.46 -30.57 23.67
CA LEU A 438 -6.13 -30.10 24.04
C LEU A 438 -5.05 -30.54 23.06
N GLN A 439 -5.18 -31.75 22.48
CA GLN A 439 -4.31 -32.19 21.37
C GLN A 439 -4.48 -31.32 20.11
N GLN A 440 -5.70 -30.89 19.79
CA GLN A 440 -5.94 -29.97 18.65
C GLN A 440 -5.30 -28.58 18.86
N LEU A 441 -5.18 -28.15 20.12
CA LEU A 441 -4.51 -26.93 20.53
C LEU A 441 -2.99 -27.07 20.68
N ASP A 442 -2.45 -28.29 20.54
CA ASP A 442 -1.02 -28.63 20.74
C ASP A 442 -0.51 -28.25 22.14
N LEU A 443 -1.36 -28.42 23.17
CA LEU A 443 -1.02 -28.11 24.55
C LEU A 443 -0.72 -29.39 25.35
N PRO A 444 0.43 -29.47 26.05
CA PRO A 444 0.72 -30.58 26.94
C PRO A 444 -0.22 -30.54 28.15
N PHE A 445 -0.77 -31.69 28.50
CA PHE A 445 -1.67 -31.84 29.65
C PHE A 445 -1.29 -33.03 30.53
N ALA A 446 -1.67 -32.96 31.80
CA ALA A 446 -1.43 -34.02 32.77
C ALA A 446 -2.60 -34.13 33.75
N ASP A 447 -2.85 -35.36 34.24
CA ASP A 447 -3.89 -35.63 35.23
C ASP A 447 -3.39 -35.44 36.68
N CYS A 448 -2.11 -35.10 36.85
CA CYS A 448 -1.49 -34.77 38.13
C CYS A 448 -1.02 -33.31 38.15
N ALA A 449 -0.94 -32.73 39.35
CA ALA A 449 -0.55 -31.33 39.52
C ALA A 449 0.90 -31.13 39.07
N PRO A 450 1.18 -30.27 38.06
CA PRO A 450 2.53 -30.10 37.52
C PRO A 450 3.38 -29.15 38.38
N LEU A 451 3.35 -29.29 39.71
CA LEU A 451 3.95 -28.34 40.65
C LEU A 451 5.48 -28.32 40.58
N ASN A 452 6.13 -29.47 40.43
CA ASN A 452 7.59 -29.56 40.27
C ASN A 452 8.08 -28.83 39.01
N TRP A 453 7.38 -29.04 37.90
CA TRP A 453 7.64 -28.34 36.65
C TRP A 453 7.39 -26.85 36.77
N LEU A 454 6.32 -26.45 37.46
CA LEU A 454 6.00 -25.05 37.65
C LEU A 454 7.10 -24.35 38.46
N GLU A 455 7.62 -24.99 39.51
CA GLU A 455 8.72 -24.46 40.34
C GLU A 455 10.07 -24.45 39.61
N SER A 456 10.49 -25.58 39.05
CA SER A 456 11.87 -25.81 38.62
C SER A 456 12.08 -25.83 37.09
N GLY A 457 11.00 -25.88 36.31
CA GLY A 457 11.02 -26.11 34.86
C GLY A 457 11.27 -27.56 34.44
N HIS A 458 11.45 -28.48 35.39
CA HIS A 458 11.71 -29.90 35.16
C HIS A 458 10.63 -30.76 35.85
N ASP A 459 10.36 -31.95 35.30
CA ASP A 459 9.33 -32.87 35.81
C ASP A 459 9.68 -33.50 37.17
#